data_AF-A0A163ABX3-F1
#
_entry.id   AF-A0A163ABX3-F1
#
_cell.length_a   1.000
_cell.length_b   1.000
_cell.length_c   1.000
_cell.angle_alpha   90.00
_cell.angle_beta   90.00
_cell.angle_gamma   90.00
#
_symmetry.space_group_name_H-M   'P 1'
#
loop_
_entity.id
_entity.type
_entity.pdbx_description
1 polymer ?
#
loop_
_entity_poly.entity_id
_entity_poly.type
_entity_poly.pdbx_seq_one_letter_code
_entity_poly.pdbx_strand_id
1 'polypeptide(L)' 'MTDNPWLPIDTMPLSTVGTEVDLIDERRLYSKITVERVLSDRWGGIGIRYTKASRFGDAAPSPSAKWRPHV' A
#
# COMPACT_ATOMS: atom_id res chain seq x y z
N MET A 1 6.86 21.50 -6.68
CA MET A 1 6.34 20.75 -5.52
C MET A 1 5.33 19.78 -6.09
N THR A 2 5.73 18.53 -6.28
CA THR A 2 4.82 17.50 -6.78
C THR A 2 4.05 17.00 -5.56
N ASP A 3 2.85 17.53 -5.34
CA ASP A 3 1.90 16.93 -4.41
C ASP A 3 1.67 15.49 -4.88
N ASN A 4 2.30 14.51 -4.22
CA ASN A 4 2.15 13.12 -4.59
C ASN A 4 0.78 12.65 -4.05
N PRO A 5 -0.22 12.46 -4.92
CA PRO A 5 -1.60 12.30 -4.48
C PRO A 5 -1.79 10.94 -3.80
N TRP A 6 -2.76 10.88 -2.88
CA TRP A 6 -3.24 9.61 -2.34
C TRP A 6 -4.05 8.86 -3.40
N LEU A 7 -3.50 7.75 -3.86
CA LEU A 7 -4.07 6.88 -4.89
C LEU A 7 -4.85 5.72 -4.26
N PRO A 8 -5.95 5.25 -4.86
CA PRO A 8 -6.64 4.05 -4.41
C PRO A 8 -5.70 2.83 -4.34
N ILE A 9 -5.84 1.98 -3.33
CA ILE A 9 -4.91 0.87 -3.08
C ILE A 9 -4.84 -0.14 -4.25
N ASP A 10 -5.93 -0.30 -4.99
CA ASP A 10 -6.08 -1.12 -6.19
C ASP A 10 -5.40 -0.52 -7.44
N THR A 11 -4.87 0.68 -7.35
CA THR A 11 -4.08 1.28 -8.45
C THR A 11 -2.57 1.08 -8.26
N MET A 12 -2.15 0.38 -7.20
CA MET A 12 -0.73 0.18 -6.92
C MET A 12 -0.08 -0.69 -8.01
N PRO A 13 0.92 -0.17 -8.75
CA PRO A 13 1.56 -0.93 -9.80
C PRO A 13 2.47 -2.02 -9.21
N LEU A 14 2.66 -3.11 -9.95
CA LEU A 14 3.58 -4.18 -9.56
C LEU A 14 5.02 -3.69 -9.38
N SER A 15 5.41 -2.59 -10.04
CA SER A 15 6.73 -1.96 -9.90
C SER A 15 6.98 -1.36 -8.51
N THR A 16 5.95 -1.20 -7.69
CA THR A 16 6.07 -0.70 -6.32
C THR A 16 6.59 -1.78 -5.36
N VAL A 17 6.61 -3.05 -5.76
CA VAL A 17 7.22 -4.12 -4.96
C VAL A 17 8.70 -3.83 -4.71
N GLY A 18 9.11 -3.91 -3.44
CA GLY A 18 10.46 -3.57 -2.97
C GLY A 18 10.68 -2.09 -2.68
N THR A 19 9.67 -1.24 -2.89
CA THR A 19 9.76 0.22 -2.62
C THR A 19 9.03 0.61 -1.34
N GLU A 20 9.44 1.74 -0.75
CA GLU A 20 8.74 2.35 0.38
C GLU A 20 7.59 3.25 -0.09
N VAL A 21 6.43 3.07 0.53
CA VAL A 21 5.24 3.88 0.30
C VAL A 21 4.65 4.36 1.62
N ASP A 22 3.71 5.30 1.57
CA ASP A 22 2.77 5.48 2.67
C ASP A 22 1.41 4.91 2.29
N LEU A 23 0.68 4.42 3.29
CA LEU A 23 -0.66 3.89 3.15
C LEU A 23 -1.55 4.51 4.22
N ILE A 24 -2.78 4.84 3.85
CA ILE A 24 -3.81 5.27 4.78
C ILE A 24 -4.97 4.29 4.69
N ASP A 25 -5.35 3.73 5.82
CA ASP A 25 -6.47 2.79 5.94
C ASP A 25 -7.28 3.09 7.20
N GLU A 26 -8.59 3.19 7.07
CA GLU A 26 -9.53 3.47 8.19
C GLU A 26 -9.04 4.57 9.18
N ARG A 27 -8.48 5.67 8.65
CA ARG A 27 -7.88 6.81 9.41
C ARG A 27 -6.53 6.54 10.07
N ARG A 28 -5.92 5.37 9.86
CA ARG A 28 -4.55 5.06 10.28
C ARG A 28 -3.60 5.33 9.13
N LEU A 29 -2.62 6.19 9.39
CA LEU A 29 -1.48 6.41 8.50
C LEU A 29 -0.37 5.42 8.82
N TYR A 30 0.04 4.68 7.81
CA TYR A 30 1.18 3.77 7.82
C TYR A 30 2.24 4.36 6.90
N SER A 31 3.26 4.97 7.49
CA SER A 31 4.35 5.57 6.71
C SER A 31 5.56 4.67 6.57
N LYS A 32 6.28 4.82 5.45
CA LYS A 32 7.50 4.05 5.11
C LYS A 32 7.28 2.54 5.23
N ILE A 33 6.21 2.06 4.61
CA ILE A 33 5.96 0.62 4.51
C ILE A 33 6.63 0.10 3.25
N THR A 34 7.34 -1.02 3.35
CA THR A 34 7.90 -1.69 2.19
C THR A 34 6.85 -2.61 1.59
N VAL A 35 6.55 -2.45 0.31
CA VAL A 35 5.63 -3.35 -0.40
C VAL A 35 6.36 -4.66 -0.69
N GLU A 36 5.97 -5.76 -0.07
CA GLU A 36 6.58 -7.07 -0.28
C GLU A 36 5.96 -7.80 -1.47
N ARG A 37 4.65 -7.65 -1.66
CA ARG A 37 3.93 -8.31 -2.74
C ARG A 37 2.64 -7.56 -3.06
N VAL A 38 2.38 -7.40 -4.36
CA VAL A 38 1.07 -7.00 -4.89
C VAL A 38 0.44 -8.25 -5.50
N LEU A 39 -0.63 -8.74 -4.88
CA LEU A 39 -1.42 -9.86 -5.35
C LEU A 39 -2.62 -9.31 -6.10
N SER A 40 -2.75 -9.59 -7.39
CA SER A 40 -4.04 -9.47 -8.06
C SER A 40 -4.80 -10.77 -7.81
N ASP A 41 -5.89 -10.73 -7.05
CA ASP A 41 -6.78 -11.87 -6.96
C ASP A 41 -7.50 -12.08 -8.31
N ARG A 42 -8.03 -13.30 -8.51
CA ARG A 42 -8.71 -13.71 -9.74
C ARG A 42 -10.03 -12.96 -9.98
N TRP A 43 -10.48 -12.17 -9.01
CA TRP A 43 -11.73 -11.40 -9.00
C TRP A 43 -11.49 -9.88 -9.15
N GLY A 44 -10.24 -9.45 -9.35
CA GLY A 44 -9.87 -8.04 -9.53
C GLY A 44 -9.59 -7.28 -8.23
N GLY A 45 -9.57 -7.95 -7.08
CA GLY A 45 -9.11 -7.40 -5.81
C GLY A 45 -7.59 -7.39 -5.74
N ILE A 46 -7.01 -6.33 -5.17
CA ILE A 46 -5.58 -6.23 -4.94
C ILE A 46 -5.28 -6.46 -3.47
N GLY A 47 -4.58 -7.57 -3.17
CA GLY A 47 -4.04 -7.87 -1.86
C GLY A 47 -2.59 -7.39 -1.79
N ILE A 48 -2.30 -6.44 -0.92
CA ILE A 48 -0.92 -5.96 -0.75
C ILE A 48 -0.39 -6.49 0.58
N ARG A 49 0.75 -7.17 0.50
CA ARG A 49 1.55 -7.51 1.67
C ARG A 49 2.62 -6.45 1.82
N TYR A 50 2.70 -5.85 3.00
CA TYR A 50 3.73 -4.88 3.33
C TYR A 50 4.31 -5.16 4.70
N THR A 51 5.64 -5.02 4.83
CA THR A 51 6.29 -5.03 6.14
C THR A 51 6.24 -3.62 6.69
N LYS A 52 5.50 -3.43 7.78
CA LYS A 52 5.62 -2.21 8.58
C LYS A 52 6.93 -2.29 9.36
N ALA A 53 7.80 -1.28 9.22
CA ALA A 53 9.07 -1.21 9.96
C ALA A 53 8.92 -1.18 11.50
N SER A 54 7.70 -1.18 12.06
CA SER A 54 7.49 -1.36 13.49
C SER A 54 6.06 -1.82 13.81
N ARG A 55 5.94 -3.08 14.24
CA ARG A 55 4.80 -3.72 14.93
C ARG A 55 3.48 -3.82 14.16
N PHE A 56 2.97 -5.06 14.13
CA PHE A 56 1.61 -5.53 13.77
C PHE A 56 1.36 -5.97 12.32
N GLY A 57 1.26 -7.30 12.18
CA GLY A 57 0.17 -8.01 11.48
C GLY A 57 0.24 -8.14 9.96
N ASP A 58 0.16 -9.39 9.49
CA ASP A 58 -0.09 -9.81 8.10
C ASP A 58 -1.53 -9.48 7.64
N ALA A 59 -2.01 -8.26 7.91
CA ALA A 59 -3.35 -7.84 7.55
C ALA A 59 -3.34 -7.26 6.13
N ALA A 60 -4.16 -7.81 5.24
CA ALA A 60 -4.44 -7.18 3.97
C ALA A 60 -5.08 -5.80 4.21
N PRO A 61 -4.71 -4.75 3.45
CA PRO A 61 -5.34 -3.44 3.58
C PRO A 61 -6.82 -3.52 3.20
N SER A 62 -7.64 -2.68 3.81
CA SER A 62 -9.06 -2.58 3.43
C SER A 62 -9.19 -2.09 1.97
N PRO A 63 -10.29 -2.44 1.27
CA PRO A 63 -10.51 -1.99 -0.11
C PRO A 63 -10.65 -0.46 -0.26
N SER A 64 -10.90 0.25 0.85
CA SER A 64 -10.93 1.72 0.91
C SER A 64 -9.57 2.36 1.19
N ALA A 65 -8.53 1.55 1.38
CA ALA A 65 -7.18 2.05 1.62
C ALA A 65 -6.67 2.87 0.43
N LYS A 66 -5.74 3.77 0.73
CA LYS A 66 -5.04 4.56 -0.28
C LYS A 66 -3.56 4.49 -0.02
N TRP A 67 -2.77 4.61 -1.08
CA TRP A 67 -1.32 4.62 -1.01
C TRP A 67 -0.75 5.88 -1.67
N ARG A 68 0.49 6.21 -1.35
CA ARG A 68 1.27 7.22 -2.08
C ARG A 68 2.73 6.79 -2.18
N PRO A 69 3.38 6.98 -3.33
CA PRO A 69 4.81 6.72 -3.44
C PRO A 69 5.65 7.71 -2.63
N HIS A 70 6.86 7.31 -2.25
CA HIS A 70 7.94 8.24 -1.92
C HIS A 70 8.77 8.39 -3.20
N VAL A 71 8.57 9.50 -3.93
CA VAL A 71 9.41 9.88 -5.08
C VAL A 71 10.61 10.71 -4.64
#